data_AF-A0A2E2KUB6-F1
#
_entry.id   AF-A0A2E2KUB6-F1
#
_cell.length_a   1.000
_cell.length_b   1.000
_cell.length_c   1.000
_cell.angle_alpha   90.00
_cell.angle_beta   90.00
_cell.angle_gamma   90.00
#
_symmetry.space_group_name_H-M   'P 1'
#
loop_
_entity.id
_entity.type
_entity.pdbx_description
1 polymer ?
#
loop_
_entity_poly.entity_id
_entity_poly.type
_entity_poly.pdbx_seq_one_letter_code
_entity_poly.pdbx_strand_id
1 'polypeptide(L)' 'MIALHLLDLSDSRRVQSDGMTPRRDWQDPPTQAELHATFHALADPVLGCDRAARIEAALDALPRTVWAGLAGPLT' A
#
# COMPACT_ATOMS: atom_id res chain seq x y z
N MET A 1 10.10 -6.23 -10.99
CA MET A 1 11.55 -6.53 -10.90
C MET A 1 11.75 -7.29 -9.60
N ILE A 2 12.27 -8.51 -9.66
CA ILE A 2 12.51 -9.33 -8.46
C ILE A 2 13.82 -8.85 -7.82
N ALA A 3 13.78 -8.42 -6.57
CA ALA A 3 14.97 -7.97 -5.84
C ALA A 3 15.59 -9.14 -5.06
N LEU A 4 16.86 -9.43 -5.34
CA LEU A 4 17.67 -10.38 -4.59
C LEU A 4 18.57 -9.61 -3.63
N HIS A 5 18.53 -9.97 -2.35
CA HIS A 5 19.38 -9.36 -1.33
C HIS A 5 20.44 -10.36 -0.90
N LEU A 6 21.69 -9.90 -0.86
CA LEU A 6 22.84 -10.65 -0.36
C LEU A 6 23.29 -10.03 0.95
N LEU A 7 23.46 -10.88 1.96
CA LEU A 7 23.97 -10.50 3.28
C LEU A 7 25.25 -11.29 3.55
N ASP A 8 26.35 -10.58 3.81
CA ASP A 8 27.57 -11.15 4.39
C ASP A 8 27.48 -11.05 5.92
N LEU A 9 27.47 -12.20 6.59
CA LEU A 9 27.41 -12.29 8.05
C LEU A 9 28.81 -12.21 8.65
N SER A 10 28.89 -11.77 9.91
CA SER A 10 30.17 -11.63 10.64
C SER A 10 30.93 -12.95 10.81
N ASP A 11 30.25 -14.09 10.68
CA ASP A 11 30.83 -15.44 10.67
C ASP A 11 31.26 -15.90 9.27
N SER A 12 31.36 -14.97 8.31
CA SER A 12 31.77 -15.17 6.92
C SER A 12 30.80 -16.01 6.08
N ARG A 13 29.58 -16.29 6.57
CA ARG A 13 28.52 -16.91 5.74
C ARG A 13 27.85 -15.87 4.86
N ARG A 14 27.43 -16.32 3.68
CA ARG A 14 26.53 -15.56 2.79
C ARG A 14 25.15 -16.14 2.82
N VAL A 15 24.16 -15.27 3.00
CA VAL A 15 22.75 -15.62 2.86
C VAL A 15 22.16 -14.80 1.73
N GLN A 16 21.48 -15.49 0.81
CA GLN A 16 20.74 -14.88 -0.28
C GLN A 16 19.25 -15.03 0.02
N SER A 17 18.49 -13.95 -0.11
CA SER A 17 17.02 -14.04 -0.08
C SER A 17 16.53 -14.69 -1.36
N ASP A 18 15.43 -15.43 -1.28
CA ASP A 18 14.68 -15.80 -2.49
C ASP A 18 14.13 -14.55 -3.18
N GLY A 19 13.79 -14.70 -4.45
CA GLY A 19 13.10 -13.67 -5.20
C GLY A 19 11.74 -13.36 -4.57
N MET A 20 11.52 -12.10 -4.18
CA MET A 20 10.24 -11.65 -3.62
C MET A 20 9.62 -10.57 -4.51
N THR A 21 8.31 -10.69 -4.75
CA THR A 21 7.48 -9.58 -5.23
C THR A 21 7.04 -8.76 -4.01
N PRO A 22 7.24 -7.44 -4.00
CA PRO A 22 6.75 -6.59 -2.91
C PRO A 22 5.24 -6.79 -2.72
N ARG A 23 4.77 -6.81 -1.46
CA ARG A 23 3.33 -6.75 -1.20
C ARG A 23 2.78 -5.43 -1.74
N ARG A 24 1.63 -5.47 -2.41
CA ARG A 24 1.00 -4.34 -3.11
C ARG A 24 1.80 -3.87 -4.33
N ASP A 25 2.38 -4.81 -5.08
CA ASP A 25 2.93 -4.54 -6.42
C ASP A 25 1.78 -4.13 -7.36
N TRP A 26 2.04 -3.26 -8.33
CA TRP A 26 1.02 -2.89 -9.32
C TRP A 26 0.61 -4.07 -10.23
N GLN A 27 1.47 -5.08 -10.35
CA GLN A 27 1.18 -6.34 -11.06
C GLN A 27 0.36 -7.32 -10.21
N ASP A 28 0.35 -7.13 -8.90
CA ASP A 28 -0.45 -7.90 -7.93
C ASP A 28 -1.11 -6.91 -6.95
N PRO A 29 -2.06 -6.10 -7.44
CA PRO A 29 -2.61 -5.01 -6.68
C PRO A 29 -3.41 -5.55 -5.49
N PRO A 30 -3.42 -4.83 -4.35
CA PRO A 30 -4.20 -5.23 -3.20
C PRO A 30 -5.69 -5.26 -3.53
N THR A 31 -6.40 -6.18 -2.90
CA THR A 31 -7.87 -6.23 -2.93
C THR A 31 -8.48 -5.03 -2.22
N GLN A 32 -9.75 -4.72 -2.53
CA GLN A 32 -10.50 -3.66 -1.85
C GLN A 32 -10.54 -3.87 -0.32
N ALA A 33 -10.69 -5.11 0.13
CA ALA A 33 -10.72 -5.44 1.55
C ALA A 33 -9.37 -5.18 2.23
N GLU A 34 -8.26 -5.49 1.56
CA GLU A 34 -6.92 -5.18 2.07
C GLU A 34 -6.66 -3.67 2.12
N LEU A 35 -7.17 -2.91 1.14
CA LEU A 35 -7.10 -1.46 1.14
C LEU A 35 -7.91 -0.86 2.31
N HIS A 36 -9.16 -1.28 2.50
CA HIS A 36 -10.01 -0.87 3.63
C HIS A 36 -9.33 -1.18 4.97
N ALA A 37 -8.86 -2.42 5.16
CA ALA A 37 -8.18 -2.82 6.39
C ALA A 37 -6.91 -2.02 6.65
N THR A 38 -6.13 -1.73 5.60
CA THR A 38 -4.91 -0.91 5.69
C THR A 38 -5.24 0.52 6.09
N PHE A 39 -6.26 1.11 5.47
CA PHE A 39 -6.70 2.47 5.76
C PHE A 39 -7.11 2.59 7.24
N HIS A 40 -8.00 1.72 7.71
CA HIS A 40 -8.46 1.74 9.10
C HIS A 40 -7.35 1.48 10.13
N ALA A 41 -6.42 0.56 9.84
CA ALA A 41 -5.27 0.32 10.71
C ALA A 41 -4.39 1.57 10.92
N LEU A 42 -4.33 2.46 9.91
CA LEU A 42 -3.55 3.70 9.97
C LEU A 42 -4.37 4.89 10.49
N ALA A 43 -5.65 4.98 10.10
CA ALA A 43 -6.50 6.13 10.35
C ALA A 43 -7.16 6.07 11.73
N ASP A 44 -7.62 4.91 12.19
CA ASP A 44 -8.38 4.78 13.43
C ASP A 44 -7.58 5.28 14.66
N PRO A 45 -6.28 4.98 14.82
CA PRO A 45 -5.51 5.45 15.97
C PRO A 45 -5.36 6.97 16.07
N VAL A 46 -5.46 7.68 14.93
CA VAL A 46 -5.20 9.13 14.84
C VAL A 46 -6.49 9.93 14.73
N LEU A 47 -7.47 9.43 13.98
CA LEU A 47 -8.71 10.13 13.63
C LEU A 47 -9.92 9.61 14.42
N GLY A 48 -9.84 8.40 14.99
CA GLY A 48 -10.97 7.65 15.52
C GLY A 48 -11.80 6.98 14.41
N CYS A 49 -12.38 5.82 14.74
CA CYS A 49 -13.12 4.98 13.79
C CYS A 49 -14.25 5.74 13.06
N ASP A 50 -15.01 6.57 13.79
CA ASP A 50 -16.14 7.32 13.22
C ASP A 50 -15.72 8.28 12.12
N ARG A 51 -14.60 8.97 12.31
CA ARG A 51 -14.11 9.94 11.33
C ARG A 51 -13.47 9.22 10.15
N ALA A 52 -12.72 8.15 10.40
CA ALA A 52 -12.15 7.31 9.35
C ALA A 52 -13.25 6.76 8.43
N ALA A 53 -14.32 6.17 9.00
CA ALA A 53 -15.44 5.62 8.24
C ALA A 53 -16.17 6.69 7.39
N ARG A 54 -16.35 7.90 7.93
CA ARG A 54 -16.94 9.01 7.16
C ARG A 54 -16.08 9.44 5.98
N ILE A 55 -14.75 9.44 6.15
CA ILE A 55 -13.82 9.77 5.06
C ILE A 55 -13.91 8.71 3.98
N GLU A 56 -13.85 7.43 4.35
CA GLU A 56 -13.95 6.33 3.38
C GLU A 56 -15.27 6.36 2.61
N ALA A 57 -16.40 6.52 3.31
CA ALA A 57 -17.70 6.68 2.66
C ALA A 57 -17.77 7.92 1.74
N ALA A 58 -17.10 9.01 2.10
CA ALA A 58 -17.03 10.19 1.25
C ALA A 58 -16.21 9.93 -0.01
N LEU A 59 -15.10 9.17 0.09
CA LEU A 59 -14.27 8.79 -1.05
C LEU A 59 -15.02 7.88 -2.03
N ASP A 60 -15.78 6.91 -1.52
CA ASP A 60 -16.63 6.03 -2.35
C ASP A 60 -17.72 6.80 -3.10
N ALA A 61 -18.21 7.91 -2.52
CA ALA A 61 -19.20 8.77 -3.13
C ALA A 61 -18.62 9.79 -4.13
N LEU A 62 -17.29 9.90 -4.27
CA LEU A 62 -16.68 10.87 -5.19
C LEU A 62 -16.95 10.49 -6.65
N PRO A 63 -17.45 11.43 -7.47
CA PRO A 63 -17.61 11.16 -8.90
C PRO A 63 -16.24 10.95 -9.54
N ARG A 64 -16.17 10.01 -10.49
CA ARG A 64 -14.91 9.62 -11.14
C ARG A 64 -14.13 10.79 -11.76
N THR A 65 -14.83 11.86 -12.13
CA THR A 65 -14.28 13.09 -12.69
C THR A 65 -13.40 13.88 -11.71
N VAL A 66 -13.59 13.69 -10.40
CA VAL A 66 -12.75 14.33 -9.37
C VAL A 66 -11.33 13.77 -9.40
N TRP A 67 -11.17 12.48 -9.68
CA TRP A 67 -9.84 11.85 -9.80
C TRP A 67 -9.04 12.41 -10.99
N ALA A 68 -9.71 12.83 -12.06
CA ALA A 68 -9.05 13.44 -13.23
C ALA A 68 -8.37 14.78 -12.89
N GLY A 69 -8.85 15.50 -11.86
CA GLY A 69 -8.22 16.73 -11.37
C GLY A 69 -7.03 16.48 -10.42
N LEU A 70 -6.94 15.30 -9.82
CA LEU A 70 -5.85 14.90 -8.92
C LEU A 70 -4.73 14.15 -9.66
N ALA A 71 -5.04 13.54 -10.80
CA ALA A 71 -4.09 12.94 -11.72
C ALA A 71 -3.35 14.02 -12.53
N GLY A 72 -2.56 14.86 -11.86
CA GLY A 72 -1.48 15.56 -12.56
C GLY A 72 -0.57 14.54 -13.25
N PRO A 73 0.08 14.89 -14.38
CA PRO A 73 0.86 13.92 -15.13
C PRO A 73 1.99 13.37 -14.24
N LEU A 74 1.97 12.05 -14.02
CA LEU A 74 3.08 11.32 -13.44
C LEU A 74 4.16 11.22 -14.53
N THR A 75 4.95 12.28 -14.71
CA THR A 75 6.13 12.31 -15.59
C THR A 75 7.34 11.73 -14.89
#